data_AF-A0A2W6PGR9-F1
#
_entry.id   AF-A0A2W6PGR9-F1
#
_cell.length_a   1.000
_cell.length_b   1.000
_cell.length_c   1.000
_cell.angle_alpha   90.00
_cell.angle_beta   90.00
_cell.angle_gamma   90.00
#
_symmetry.space_group_name_H-M   'P 1'
#
loop_
_entity.id
_entity.type
_entity.pdbx_description
1 polymer ?
#
loop_
_entity_poly.entity_id
_entity_poly.type
_entity_poly.pdbx_seq_one_letter_code
_entity_poly.pdbx_strand_id
1 'polypeptide(L)'
;IPLYMGYDEHGQLYVASEMKALVPVCRTIKEFPAGSYLWSQDGEIRSYYHRDWFDFDAVKDNVTDKNELRQALEDSVKSHLMSDVPYGVLLSGGLDSSIISAITKKYAARRVEDQERSEAWWPQLHSFAVGLPGSPDLKAAQEVANHLGTVHHEIHFTVQEGLDAIRDVIYHIETYDVTTIRASTPMYLMSRKIKAMGIKMVLSGEGSDEVFGGYLYFHKAPNAKELHEETVRKLLALHMYDCARANKAMS
;
A
#
# COMPACT_ATOMS: atom_id res chain seq x y z
N ILE A 1 8.49 -0.50 -1.19
CA ILE A 1 9.31 -0.90 -0.02
C ILE A 1 10.28 0.23 0.28
N PRO A 2 10.38 0.70 1.53
CA PRO A 2 11.26 1.80 1.91
C PRO A 2 12.73 1.35 1.94
N LEU A 3 13.61 2.25 1.55
CA LEU A 3 15.04 2.07 1.62
C LEU A 3 15.70 3.45 1.79
N TYR A 4 16.63 3.55 2.72
CA TYR A 4 17.39 4.75 3.02
C TYR A 4 18.87 4.45 2.85
N MET A 5 19.63 5.49 2.52
CA MET A 5 21.08 5.44 2.45
C MET A 5 21.70 6.63 3.19
N GLY A 6 22.92 6.46 3.67
CA GLY A 6 23.65 7.51 4.34
C GLY A 6 25.15 7.25 4.38
N TYR A 7 25.89 8.29 4.76
CA TYR A 7 27.34 8.21 4.91
C TYR A 7 27.73 8.64 6.33
N ASP A 8 28.68 7.93 6.92
CA ASP A 8 29.30 8.33 8.18
C ASP A 8 30.43 9.35 7.97
N GLU A 9 31.10 9.72 9.07
CA GLU A 9 32.22 10.66 9.07
C GLU A 9 33.48 10.15 8.38
N HIS A 10 33.55 8.85 8.07
CA HIS A 10 34.65 8.21 7.37
C HIS A 10 34.33 7.98 5.88
N GLY A 11 33.14 8.37 5.42
CA GLY A 11 32.67 8.14 4.05
C GLY A 11 32.20 6.71 3.80
N GLN A 12 31.97 5.89 4.84
CA GLN A 12 31.41 4.55 4.68
C GLN A 12 29.93 4.67 4.32
N LEU A 13 29.50 3.91 3.30
CA LEU A 13 28.11 3.87 2.86
C LEU A 13 27.30 2.88 3.70
N TYR A 14 26.16 3.34 4.21
CA TYR A 14 25.17 2.52 4.91
C TYR A 14 23.85 2.52 4.13
N VAL A 15 23.14 1.41 4.22
CA VAL A 15 21.80 1.23 3.67
C VAL A 15 20.93 0.51 4.70
N ALA A 16 19.70 0.97 4.90
CA ALA A 16 18.73 0.32 5.79
C ALA A 16 17.29 0.58 5.33
N SER A 17 16.36 -0.30 5.69
CA SER A 17 14.94 -0.14 5.35
C SER A 17 14.30 1.10 5.98
N GLU A 18 14.84 1.54 7.12
CA GLU A 18 14.25 2.59 7.94
C GLU A 18 15.35 3.54 8.42
N MET A 19 15.10 4.86 8.34
CA MET A 19 16.13 5.86 8.68
C MET A 19 16.53 5.82 10.15
N LYS A 20 15.65 5.33 11.04
CA LYS A 20 15.91 5.14 12.47
C LYS A 20 17.15 4.27 12.75
N ALA A 21 17.51 3.37 11.83
CA ALA A 21 18.73 2.56 11.93
C ALA A 21 20.00 3.32 11.48
N LEU A 22 19.84 4.36 10.65
CA LEU A 22 20.95 5.15 10.10
C LEU A 22 21.27 6.39 10.94
N VAL A 23 20.24 7.04 11.52
CA VAL A 23 20.38 8.26 12.35
C VAL A 23 21.46 8.15 13.43
N PRO A 24 21.66 7.01 14.13
CA PRO A 24 22.68 6.92 15.17
C PRO A 24 24.13 6.94 14.67
N VAL A 25 24.38 6.64 13.39
CA VAL A 25 25.74 6.39 12.85
C VAL A 25 26.11 7.26 11.65
N CYS A 26 25.13 7.70 10.86
CA CYS A 26 25.37 8.48 9.64
C CYS A 26 25.38 9.99 9.93
N ARG A 27 26.25 10.72 9.23
CA ARG A 27 26.28 12.21 9.22
C ARG A 27 25.28 12.79 8.24
N THR A 28 25.02 12.10 7.13
CA THR A 28 24.03 12.48 6.13
C THR A 28 23.16 11.28 5.79
N ILE A 29 21.85 11.52 5.60
CA ILE A 29 20.87 10.48 5.28
C ILE A 29 19.94 11.03 4.22
N LYS A 30 19.58 10.18 3.26
CA LYS A 30 18.54 10.44 2.28
C LYS A 30 17.81 9.15 1.95
N GLU A 31 16.63 9.28 1.36
CA GLU A 31 15.95 8.14 0.77
C GLU A 31 16.76 7.58 -0.40
N PHE A 32 16.83 6.25 -0.51
CA PHE A 32 17.37 5.62 -1.70
C PHE A 32 16.35 5.78 -2.84
N PRO A 33 16.71 6.36 -4.00
CA PRO A 33 15.73 6.72 -5.01
C PRO A 33 14.90 5.54 -5.52
N ALA A 34 13.57 5.70 -5.56
CA ALA A 34 12.67 4.69 -6.10
C ALA A 34 12.99 4.37 -7.58
N GLY A 35 12.74 3.14 -8.02
CA GLY A 35 13.00 2.73 -9.40
C GLY A 35 14.46 2.85 -9.84
N SER A 36 15.40 2.80 -8.89
CA SER A 36 16.83 3.01 -9.13
C SER A 36 17.70 1.91 -8.54
N TYR A 37 18.97 1.86 -8.96
CA TYR A 37 20.00 1.01 -8.37
C TYR A 37 21.31 1.79 -8.19
N LEU A 38 22.19 1.31 -7.31
CA LEU A 38 23.54 1.82 -7.12
C LEU A 38 24.52 0.68 -7.37
N TRP A 39 25.27 0.77 -8.46
CA TRP A 39 26.30 -0.21 -8.78
C TRP A 39 27.67 0.31 -8.36
N SER A 40 28.37 -0.45 -7.51
CA SER A 40 29.64 -0.03 -6.91
C SER A 40 30.73 0.37 -7.93
N GLN A 41 30.75 -0.24 -9.11
CA GLN A 41 31.74 0.09 -10.15
C GLN A 41 31.33 1.30 -11.01
N ASP A 42 30.04 1.66 -11.05
CA ASP A 42 29.56 2.90 -11.70
C ASP A 42 29.72 4.09 -10.73
N GLY A 43 29.46 3.87 -9.44
CA GLY A 43 29.53 4.90 -8.39
C GLY A 43 28.35 5.86 -8.38
N GLU A 44 27.48 5.79 -9.40
CA GLU A 44 26.31 6.64 -9.57
C GLU A 44 25.00 5.87 -9.34
N ILE A 45 23.98 6.59 -8.87
CA ILE A 45 22.62 6.04 -8.79
C ILE A 45 21.97 6.17 -10.17
N ARG A 46 21.43 5.07 -10.69
CA ARG A 46 20.78 5.02 -12.00
C ARG A 46 19.32 4.60 -11.87
N SER A 47 18.42 5.35 -12.50
CA SER A 47 17.05 4.88 -12.70
C SER A 47 17.03 3.75 -13.71
N TYR A 48 16.26 2.70 -13.43
CA TYR A 48 15.98 1.61 -14.37
C TYR A 48 14.52 1.60 -14.83
N TYR A 49 13.67 2.44 -14.21
CA TYR A 49 12.24 2.45 -14.48
C TYR A 49 11.84 3.69 -15.26
N HIS A 50 11.50 3.46 -16.53
CA HIS A 50 10.90 4.44 -17.40
C HIS A 50 9.85 3.72 -18.25
N ARG A 51 8.70 4.35 -18.45
CA ARG A 51 7.61 3.85 -19.30
C ARG A 51 7.11 4.98 -20.18
N ASP A 52 6.59 4.61 -21.34
CA ASP A 52 6.02 5.54 -22.32
C ASP A 52 4.93 6.43 -21.71
N TRP A 53 4.07 5.87 -20.87
CA TRP A 53 3.01 6.60 -20.17
C TRP A 53 3.51 7.65 -19.17
N PHE A 54 4.83 7.85 -19.01
CA PHE A 54 5.33 9.01 -18.27
C PHE A 54 5.03 10.33 -19.01
N ASP A 55 4.82 10.26 -20.32
CA ASP A 55 4.54 11.40 -21.18
C ASP A 55 3.13 11.30 -21.77
N PHE A 56 2.30 12.33 -21.58
CA PHE A 56 0.91 12.34 -22.07
C PHE A 56 0.79 12.11 -23.58
N ASP A 57 1.74 12.65 -24.36
CA ASP A 57 1.73 12.53 -25.82
C ASP A 57 1.83 11.07 -26.30
N ALA A 58 2.37 10.17 -25.48
CA ALA A 58 2.45 8.74 -25.78
C ALA A 58 1.12 8.00 -25.55
N VAL A 59 0.16 8.59 -24.81
CA VAL A 59 -1.09 7.93 -24.41
C VAL A 59 -2.37 8.63 -24.85
N LYS A 60 -2.28 9.86 -25.36
CA LYS A 60 -3.44 10.72 -25.67
C LYS A 60 -4.48 10.11 -26.61
N ASP A 61 -4.04 9.24 -27.53
CA ASP A 61 -4.88 8.60 -28.55
C ASP A 61 -5.11 7.10 -28.26
N ASN A 62 -4.76 6.62 -27.06
CA ASN A 62 -4.89 5.22 -26.71
C ASN A 62 -6.34 4.76 -26.66
N VAL A 63 -6.57 3.49 -26.96
CA VAL A 63 -7.87 2.84 -26.83
C VAL A 63 -7.96 2.16 -25.47
N THR A 64 -9.06 2.35 -24.75
CA THR A 64 -9.31 1.65 -23.48
C THR A 64 -10.05 0.33 -23.72
N ASP A 65 -9.44 -0.79 -23.33
CA ASP A 65 -10.12 -2.09 -23.21
C ASP A 65 -10.48 -2.40 -21.75
N LYS A 66 -11.78 -2.44 -21.45
CA LYS A 66 -12.29 -2.72 -20.10
C LYS A 66 -12.06 -4.16 -19.66
N ASN A 67 -12.02 -5.12 -20.59
CA ASN A 67 -11.75 -6.52 -20.29
C ASN A 67 -10.28 -6.72 -19.99
N GLU A 68 -9.39 -6.12 -20.79
CA GLU A 68 -7.95 -6.15 -20.53
C GLU A 68 -7.61 -5.52 -19.17
N LEU A 69 -8.17 -4.33 -18.87
CA LEU A 69 -7.95 -3.66 -17.60
C LEU A 69 -8.44 -4.51 -16.40
N ARG A 70 -9.63 -5.10 -16.52
CA ARG A 70 -10.16 -6.00 -15.48
C ARG A 70 -9.25 -7.21 -15.30
N GLN A 71 -8.85 -7.84 -16.40
CA GLN A 71 -8.01 -9.03 -16.37
C GLN A 71 -6.64 -8.72 -15.75
N ALA A 72 -6.02 -7.59 -16.10
CA ALA A 72 -4.75 -7.15 -15.53
C ALA A 72 -4.81 -6.96 -14.00
N LEU A 73 -5.91 -6.38 -13.48
CA LEU A 73 -6.11 -6.26 -12.04
C LEU A 73 -6.34 -7.63 -11.37
N GLU A 74 -7.14 -8.50 -12.00
CA GLU A 74 -7.35 -9.86 -11.51
C GLU A 74 -6.05 -10.67 -11.46
N ASP A 75 -5.23 -10.59 -12.51
CA ASP A 75 -3.93 -11.26 -12.60
C ASP A 75 -2.93 -10.69 -11.59
N SER A 76 -2.95 -9.36 -11.38
CA SER A 76 -2.17 -8.72 -10.33
C SER A 76 -2.52 -9.30 -8.96
N VAL A 77 -3.80 -9.32 -8.58
CA VAL A 77 -4.21 -9.88 -7.28
C VAL A 77 -3.78 -11.35 -7.17
N LYS A 78 -4.01 -12.19 -8.19
CA LYS A 78 -3.58 -13.60 -8.17
C LYS A 78 -2.10 -13.77 -7.87
N SER A 79 -1.24 -12.99 -8.53
CA SER A 79 0.22 -13.05 -8.29
C SER A 79 0.60 -12.65 -6.87
N HIS A 80 -0.17 -11.76 -6.24
CA HIS A 80 0.04 -11.30 -4.86
C HIS A 80 -0.58 -12.24 -3.80
N LEU A 81 -1.26 -13.32 -4.19
CA LEU A 81 -1.72 -14.37 -3.26
C LEU A 81 -0.66 -15.44 -2.97
N MET A 82 0.51 -15.38 -3.62
CA MET A 82 1.60 -16.33 -3.39
C MET A 82 2.18 -16.15 -1.99
N SER A 83 1.76 -17.01 -1.04
CA SER A 83 2.15 -16.90 0.38
C SER A 83 2.04 -18.25 1.09
N ASP A 84 3.16 -18.70 1.67
CA ASP A 84 3.21 -19.88 2.55
C ASP A 84 2.64 -19.61 3.96
N VAL A 85 2.19 -18.38 4.23
CA VAL A 85 1.71 -17.93 5.55
C VAL A 85 0.28 -17.39 5.48
N PRO A 86 -0.47 -17.43 6.60
CA PRO A 86 -1.81 -16.87 6.66
C PRO A 86 -1.84 -15.39 6.25
N TYR A 87 -2.76 -15.07 5.35
CA TYR A 87 -2.98 -13.74 4.82
C TYR A 87 -4.44 -13.28 4.96
N GLY A 88 -4.66 -11.97 4.86
CA GLY A 88 -5.99 -11.35 4.90
C GLY A 88 -6.12 -10.17 3.94
N VAL A 89 -7.21 -9.43 4.06
CA VAL A 89 -7.46 -8.20 3.29
C VAL A 89 -7.83 -7.05 4.21
N LEU A 90 -7.32 -5.86 3.92
CA LEU A 90 -7.81 -4.62 4.52
C LEU A 90 -9.08 -4.18 3.80
N LEU A 91 -10.14 -3.92 4.55
CA LEU A 91 -11.46 -3.62 4.02
C LEU A 91 -12.03 -2.39 4.73
N SER A 92 -12.05 -1.25 4.04
CA SER A 92 -12.61 0.02 4.55
C SER A 92 -14.07 0.25 4.13
N GLY A 93 -14.62 -0.60 3.25
CA GLY A 93 -15.91 -0.39 2.61
C GLY A 93 -15.87 0.58 1.42
N GLY A 94 -14.73 1.24 1.18
CA GLY A 94 -14.47 1.99 -0.05
C GLY A 94 -14.34 1.07 -1.27
N LEU A 95 -14.46 1.65 -2.47
CA LEU A 95 -14.46 0.90 -3.73
C LEU A 95 -13.20 0.05 -3.91
N ASP A 96 -12.02 0.62 -3.64
CA ASP A 96 -10.74 -0.01 -3.97
C ASP A 96 -10.49 -1.25 -3.12
N SER A 97 -10.62 -1.10 -1.79
CA SER A 97 -10.47 -2.21 -0.85
C SER A 97 -11.54 -3.29 -1.06
N SER A 98 -12.74 -2.90 -1.50
CA SER A 98 -13.82 -3.83 -1.84
C SER A 98 -13.53 -4.64 -3.10
N ILE A 99 -12.98 -4.02 -4.16
CA ILE A 99 -12.56 -4.71 -5.38
C ILE A 99 -11.46 -5.71 -5.06
N ILE A 100 -10.41 -5.29 -4.35
CA ILE A 100 -9.31 -6.18 -3.95
C ILE A 100 -9.82 -7.35 -3.12
N SER A 101 -10.71 -7.09 -2.15
CA SER A 101 -11.31 -8.13 -1.30
C SER A 101 -12.18 -9.11 -2.10
N ALA A 102 -12.96 -8.61 -3.07
CA ALA A 102 -13.80 -9.45 -3.92
C ALA A 102 -12.97 -10.34 -4.85
N ILE A 103 -11.94 -9.79 -5.50
CA ILE A 103 -11.02 -10.55 -6.36
C ILE A 103 -10.25 -11.58 -5.53
N THR A 104 -9.76 -11.17 -4.35
CA THR A 104 -9.08 -12.08 -3.42
C THR A 104 -10.00 -13.22 -3.02
N LYS A 105 -11.26 -12.95 -2.63
CA LYS A 105 -12.22 -13.99 -2.27
C LYS A 105 -12.51 -14.95 -3.42
N LYS A 106 -12.63 -14.43 -4.66
CA LYS A 106 -12.86 -15.21 -5.88
C LYS A 106 -11.74 -16.22 -6.13
N TYR A 107 -10.48 -15.82 -5.91
CA TYR A 107 -9.32 -16.64 -6.25
C TYR A 107 -8.67 -17.38 -5.07
N ALA A 108 -8.87 -16.93 -3.82
CA ALA A 108 -8.31 -17.55 -2.62
C ALA A 108 -8.82 -18.97 -2.34
N ALA A 109 -9.95 -19.37 -2.94
CA ALA A 109 -10.46 -20.74 -2.80
C ALA A 109 -9.55 -21.80 -3.47
N ARG A 110 -8.64 -21.38 -4.36
CA ARG A 110 -7.78 -22.27 -5.15
C ARG A 110 -6.30 -21.94 -4.92
N ARG A 111 -5.44 -22.96 -4.85
CA ARG A 111 -3.99 -22.76 -4.71
C ARG A 111 -3.38 -22.17 -5.98
N VAL A 112 -2.75 -21.01 -5.88
CA VAL A 112 -2.01 -20.39 -7.00
C VAL A 112 -0.75 -21.19 -7.35
N GLU A 113 -0.07 -21.77 -6.36
CA GLU A 113 1.18 -22.56 -6.54
C GLU A 113 1.02 -23.80 -7.42
N ASP A 114 -0.19 -24.39 -7.45
CA ASP A 114 -0.50 -25.61 -8.21
C ASP A 114 -1.50 -25.32 -9.34
N GLN A 115 -1.40 -24.14 -9.97
CA GLN A 115 -2.23 -23.75 -11.11
C GLN A 115 -3.75 -23.90 -10.86
N GLU A 116 -4.21 -23.53 -9.67
CA GLU A 116 -5.61 -23.61 -9.26
C GLU A 116 -6.21 -25.04 -9.18
N ARG A 117 -5.38 -26.09 -9.14
CA ARG A 117 -5.85 -27.50 -9.18
C ARG A 117 -6.35 -28.04 -7.84
N SER A 118 -5.92 -27.46 -6.73
CA SER A 118 -6.25 -27.91 -5.37
C SER A 118 -6.87 -26.79 -4.53
N GLU A 119 -7.73 -27.17 -3.58
CA GLU A 119 -8.30 -26.23 -2.60
C GLU A 119 -7.23 -25.69 -1.65
N ALA A 120 -7.29 -24.39 -1.36
CA ALA A 120 -6.36 -23.76 -0.43
C ALA A 120 -6.57 -24.28 1.01
N TRP A 121 -5.47 -24.52 1.73
CA TRP A 121 -5.49 -25.07 3.11
C TRP A 121 -6.14 -24.12 4.13
N TRP A 122 -6.29 -22.84 3.79
CA TRP A 122 -6.92 -21.82 4.64
C TRP A 122 -8.31 -21.47 4.09
N PRO A 123 -9.39 -22.13 4.54
CA PRO A 123 -10.68 -22.05 3.85
C PRO A 123 -11.44 -20.74 4.09
N GLN A 124 -10.94 -19.82 4.91
CA GLN A 124 -11.65 -18.58 5.24
C GLN A 124 -10.76 -17.34 5.13
N LEU A 125 -11.05 -16.52 4.13
CA LEU A 125 -10.47 -15.19 3.97
C LEU A 125 -10.92 -14.30 5.14
N HIS A 126 -9.94 -13.79 5.88
CA HIS A 126 -10.16 -12.81 6.94
C HIS A 126 -10.08 -11.39 6.38
N SER A 127 -11.03 -10.54 6.74
CA SER A 127 -11.05 -9.12 6.38
C SER A 127 -10.97 -8.25 7.63
N PHE A 128 -10.29 -7.11 7.53
CA PHE A 128 -10.00 -6.22 8.65
C PHE A 128 -10.44 -4.80 8.35
N ALA A 129 -11.24 -4.23 9.25
CA ALA A 129 -11.60 -2.82 9.22
C ALA A 129 -11.20 -2.18 10.55
N VAL A 130 -10.77 -0.91 10.53
CA VAL A 130 -10.42 -0.16 11.73
C VAL A 130 -11.17 1.17 11.77
N GLY A 131 -11.67 1.53 12.94
CA GLY A 131 -12.41 2.78 13.11
C GLY A 131 -12.80 3.05 14.54
N LEU A 132 -13.28 4.26 14.79
CA LEU A 132 -14.00 4.56 16.02
C LEU A 132 -15.34 3.82 16.03
N PRO A 133 -15.84 3.40 17.21
CA PRO A 133 -17.15 2.76 17.31
C PRO A 133 -18.25 3.56 16.62
N GLY A 134 -18.98 2.92 15.69
CA GLY A 134 -20.08 3.53 14.94
C GLY A 134 -19.68 4.36 13.73
N SER A 135 -18.39 4.37 13.35
CA SER A 135 -17.94 5.09 12.15
C SER A 135 -18.56 4.57 10.85
N PRO A 136 -18.76 5.44 9.83
CA PRO A 136 -19.32 5.05 8.54
C PRO A 136 -18.52 3.94 7.85
N ASP A 137 -17.19 3.99 7.92
CA ASP A 137 -16.29 3.02 7.29
C ASP A 137 -16.52 1.61 7.83
N LEU A 138 -16.73 1.45 9.15
CA LEU A 138 -17.01 0.14 9.73
C LEU A 138 -18.34 -0.44 9.25
N LYS A 139 -19.37 0.41 9.08
CA LYS A 139 -20.67 -0.03 8.52
C LYS A 139 -20.51 -0.49 7.07
N ALA A 140 -19.85 0.31 6.24
CA ALA A 140 -19.61 -0.03 4.84
C ALA A 140 -18.75 -1.30 4.70
N ALA A 141 -17.71 -1.43 5.52
CA ALA A 141 -16.87 -2.63 5.55
C ALA A 141 -17.67 -3.87 5.95
N GLN A 142 -18.57 -3.76 6.94
CA GLN A 142 -19.44 -4.86 7.35
C GLN A 142 -20.41 -5.29 6.24
N GLU A 143 -20.98 -4.35 5.49
CA GLU A 143 -21.85 -4.65 4.34
C GLU A 143 -21.11 -5.46 3.27
N VAL A 144 -19.90 -5.03 2.91
CA VAL A 144 -19.06 -5.73 1.93
C VAL A 144 -18.62 -7.09 2.47
N ALA A 145 -18.25 -7.17 3.75
CA ALA A 145 -17.83 -8.42 4.37
C ALA A 145 -18.95 -9.46 4.40
N ASN A 146 -20.19 -9.03 4.67
CA ASN A 146 -21.40 -9.86 4.60
C ASN A 146 -21.65 -10.34 3.17
N HIS A 147 -21.52 -9.45 2.18
CA HIS A 147 -21.69 -9.80 0.77
C HIS A 147 -20.65 -10.83 0.30
N LEU A 148 -19.39 -10.68 0.72
CA LEU A 148 -18.29 -11.55 0.33
C LEU A 148 -18.18 -12.84 1.17
N GLY A 149 -18.88 -12.93 2.30
CA GLY A 149 -18.76 -14.07 3.23
C GLY A 149 -17.33 -14.23 3.75
N THR A 150 -16.73 -13.13 4.21
CA THR A 150 -15.40 -13.12 4.86
C THR A 150 -15.53 -13.24 6.37
N VAL A 151 -14.50 -13.75 7.05
CA VAL A 151 -14.41 -13.65 8.50
C VAL A 151 -13.98 -12.23 8.84
N HIS A 152 -14.96 -11.39 9.12
CA HIS A 152 -14.74 -9.97 9.34
C HIS A 152 -14.29 -9.67 10.76
N HIS A 153 -13.26 -8.86 10.89
CA HIS A 153 -12.75 -8.35 12.15
C HIS A 153 -12.91 -6.84 12.19
N GLU A 154 -13.92 -6.39 12.93
CA GLU A 154 -14.13 -4.99 13.22
C GLU A 154 -13.21 -4.57 14.37
N ILE A 155 -12.18 -3.79 14.06
CA ILE A 155 -11.18 -3.33 15.02
C ILE A 155 -11.54 -1.94 15.52
N HIS A 156 -11.96 -1.87 16.77
CA HIS A 156 -12.15 -0.59 17.44
C HIS A 156 -10.86 -0.10 18.08
N PHE A 157 -10.70 1.22 18.06
CA PHE A 157 -9.79 1.95 18.92
C PHE A 157 -10.53 3.14 19.54
N THR A 158 -10.02 3.63 20.66
CA THR A 158 -10.48 4.85 21.32
C THR A 158 -9.61 6.03 20.90
N VAL A 159 -10.14 7.24 21.03
CA VAL A 159 -9.34 8.46 20.79
C VAL A 159 -8.09 8.48 21.67
N GLN A 160 -8.19 8.02 22.93
CA GLN A 160 -7.04 7.97 23.83
C GLN A 160 -5.96 7.00 23.34
N GLU A 161 -6.33 5.79 22.90
CA GLU A 161 -5.37 4.85 22.28
C GLU A 161 -4.71 5.45 21.03
N GLY A 162 -5.47 6.21 20.23
CA GLY A 162 -4.93 6.95 19.09
C GLY A 162 -3.92 8.01 19.50
N LEU A 163 -4.23 8.81 20.52
CA LEU A 163 -3.35 9.86 21.05
C LEU A 163 -2.07 9.28 21.66
N ASP A 164 -2.19 8.20 22.44
CA ASP A 164 -1.08 7.54 23.10
C ASP A 164 -0.12 6.90 22.09
N ALA A 165 -0.64 6.45 20.94
CA ALA A 165 0.15 5.84 19.87
C ALA A 165 0.92 6.85 19.00
N ILE A 166 0.60 8.16 19.03
CA ILE A 166 1.16 9.15 18.08
C ILE A 166 2.69 9.14 18.04
N ARG A 167 3.34 9.04 19.20
CA ARG A 167 4.81 9.03 19.27
C ARG A 167 5.40 7.81 18.56
N ASP A 168 4.82 6.62 18.80
CA ASP A 168 5.27 5.38 18.16
C ASP A 168 4.97 5.41 16.66
N VAL A 169 3.82 5.96 16.25
CA VAL A 169 3.49 6.13 14.83
C VAL A 169 4.52 7.02 14.13
N ILE A 170 4.87 8.16 14.71
CA ILE A 170 5.92 9.04 14.16
C ILE A 170 7.25 8.30 14.07
N TYR A 171 7.60 7.53 15.11
CA TYR A 171 8.82 6.72 15.13
C TYR A 171 8.82 5.65 14.02
N HIS A 172 7.71 4.94 13.81
CA HIS A 172 7.60 3.91 12.78
C HIS A 172 7.60 4.51 11.37
N ILE A 173 6.78 5.52 11.10
CA ILE A 173 6.63 6.11 9.76
C ILE A 173 7.81 6.99 9.37
N GLU A 174 8.45 7.64 10.34
CA GLU A 174 9.59 8.55 10.16
C GLU A 174 9.23 9.82 9.35
N THR A 175 8.02 10.35 9.60
CA THR A 175 7.54 11.59 8.99
C THR A 175 6.87 12.49 10.02
N TYR A 176 6.79 13.78 9.70
CA TYR A 176 6.05 14.79 10.44
C TYR A 176 4.83 15.32 9.65
N ASP A 177 4.55 14.76 8.47
CA ASP A 177 3.39 15.17 7.68
C ASP A 177 2.07 14.84 8.40
N VAL A 178 1.22 15.86 8.52
CA VAL A 178 -0.03 15.80 9.30
C VAL A 178 -1.00 14.79 8.70
N THR A 179 -1.14 14.77 7.38
CA THR A 179 -2.07 13.86 6.69
C THR A 179 -1.63 12.42 6.88
N THR A 180 -0.34 12.17 6.71
CA THR A 180 0.25 10.84 6.85
C THR A 180 0.14 10.32 8.28
N ILE A 181 0.45 11.12 9.30
CA ILE A 181 0.32 10.69 10.71
C ILE A 181 -1.14 10.37 11.07
N ARG A 182 -2.09 11.22 10.63
CA ARG A 182 -3.53 11.00 10.86
C ARG A 182 -4.00 9.68 10.26
N ALA A 183 -3.62 9.39 9.03
CA ALA A 183 -4.01 8.14 8.34
C ALA A 183 -3.25 6.91 8.88
N SER A 184 -1.99 7.07 9.30
CA SER A 184 -1.15 5.96 9.76
C SER A 184 -1.53 5.46 11.16
N THR A 185 -2.09 6.32 12.01
CA THR A 185 -2.38 5.95 13.40
C THR A 185 -3.41 4.82 13.52
N PRO A 186 -4.59 4.88 12.86
CA PRO A 186 -5.51 3.74 12.84
C PRO A 186 -4.90 2.50 12.20
N MET A 187 -4.12 2.66 11.13
CA MET A 187 -3.51 1.55 10.41
C MET A 187 -2.46 0.81 11.27
N TYR A 188 -1.67 1.55 12.05
CA TYR A 188 -0.72 1.02 13.02
C TYR A 188 -1.42 0.21 14.12
N LEU A 189 -2.51 0.75 14.69
CA LEU A 189 -3.32 0.05 15.69
C LEU A 189 -3.97 -1.21 15.13
N MET A 190 -4.43 -1.16 13.88
CA MET A 190 -4.98 -2.30 13.15
C MET A 190 -3.93 -3.39 12.93
N SER A 191 -2.74 -3.03 12.44
CA SER A 191 -1.62 -3.94 12.21
C SER A 191 -1.28 -4.75 13.46
N ARG A 192 -1.19 -4.08 14.62
CA ARG A 192 -0.90 -4.74 15.91
C ARG A 192 -1.92 -5.85 16.23
N LYS A 193 -3.21 -5.63 15.95
CA LYS A 193 -4.25 -6.64 16.17
C LYS A 193 -4.19 -7.77 15.12
N ILE A 194 -3.96 -7.43 13.85
CA ILE A 194 -3.76 -8.42 12.77
C ILE A 194 -2.60 -9.36 13.11
N LYS A 195 -1.48 -8.80 13.56
CA LYS A 195 -0.31 -9.57 13.97
C LYS A 195 -0.58 -10.48 15.16
N ALA A 196 -1.34 -10.00 16.15
CA ALA A 196 -1.75 -10.79 17.31
C ALA A 196 -2.64 -11.99 16.94
N MET A 197 -3.36 -11.91 15.81
CA MET A 197 -4.15 -13.02 15.24
C MET A 197 -3.30 -13.99 14.40
N GLY A 198 -1.99 -13.76 14.26
CA GLY A 198 -1.08 -14.63 13.53
C GLY A 198 -1.05 -14.40 12.02
N ILE A 199 -1.76 -13.39 11.51
CA ILE A 199 -1.72 -13.01 10.09
C ILE A 199 -0.45 -12.21 9.82
N LYS A 200 0.26 -12.56 8.75
CA LYS A 200 1.58 -11.99 8.42
C LYS A 200 1.57 -11.16 7.14
N MET A 201 0.53 -11.27 6.32
CA MET A 201 0.38 -10.55 5.07
C MET A 201 -1.06 -10.09 4.90
N VAL A 202 -1.25 -8.88 4.39
CA VAL A 202 -2.57 -8.39 3.99
C VAL A 202 -2.49 -7.66 2.66
N LEU A 203 -3.53 -7.76 1.84
CA LEU A 203 -3.69 -6.94 0.65
C LEU A 203 -4.47 -5.66 0.98
N SER A 204 -4.12 -4.57 0.30
CA SER A 204 -4.75 -3.26 0.44
C SER A 204 -5.09 -2.66 -0.93
N GLY A 205 -5.98 -1.66 -0.96
CA GLY A 205 -6.39 -0.93 -2.16
C GLY A 205 -5.57 0.34 -2.45
N GLU A 206 -4.47 0.56 -1.74
CA GLU A 206 -3.60 1.73 -1.90
C GLU A 206 -3.05 1.86 -3.33
N GLY A 207 -2.98 3.09 -3.83
CA GLY A 207 -2.54 3.39 -5.19
C GLY A 207 -3.67 3.45 -6.23
N SER A 208 -4.89 3.02 -5.89
CA SER A 208 -6.03 3.09 -6.82
C SER A 208 -6.35 4.54 -7.20
N ASP A 209 -6.48 5.44 -6.21
CA ASP A 209 -6.78 6.85 -6.44
C ASP A 209 -5.68 7.55 -7.27
N GLU A 210 -4.41 7.20 -7.05
CA GLU A 210 -3.28 7.72 -7.83
C GLU A 210 -3.28 7.24 -9.28
N VAL A 211 -3.64 5.98 -9.54
CA VAL A 211 -3.70 5.44 -10.89
C VAL A 211 -4.89 6.00 -11.66
N PHE A 212 -6.06 6.06 -11.03
CA PHE A 212 -7.34 6.34 -11.69
C PHE A 212 -7.86 7.78 -11.50
N GLY A 213 -7.16 8.61 -10.72
CA GLY A 213 -7.61 9.97 -10.43
C GLY A 213 -8.85 10.01 -9.52
N GLY A 214 -8.87 9.19 -8.47
CA GLY A 214 -10.06 8.98 -7.62
C GLY A 214 -10.31 10.07 -6.58
N TYR A 215 -9.31 10.91 -6.26
CA TYR A 215 -9.49 12.01 -5.32
C TYR A 215 -10.45 13.08 -5.82
N LEU A 216 -11.25 13.66 -4.91
CA LEU A 216 -12.27 14.65 -5.25
C LEU A 216 -11.76 15.87 -6.04
N TYR A 217 -10.49 16.24 -5.88
CA TYR A 217 -9.93 17.39 -6.62
C TYR A 217 -9.74 17.10 -8.12
N PHE A 218 -9.66 15.83 -8.54
CA PHE A 218 -9.61 15.46 -9.96
C PHE A 218 -10.89 15.82 -10.71
N HIS A 219 -12.04 15.99 -10.03
CA HIS A 219 -13.24 16.55 -10.65
C HIS A 219 -13.05 17.97 -11.20
N LYS A 220 -12.00 18.68 -10.76
CA LYS A 220 -11.62 20.01 -11.23
C LYS A 220 -10.44 19.98 -12.21
N ALA A 221 -10.02 18.82 -12.67
CA ALA A 221 -8.95 18.70 -13.66
C ALA A 221 -9.36 19.44 -14.96
N PRO A 222 -8.52 20.35 -15.50
CA PRO A 222 -8.88 21.14 -16.67
C PRO A 222 -9.13 20.31 -17.93
N ASN A 223 -8.39 19.22 -18.11
CA ASN A 223 -8.46 18.33 -19.27
C ASN A 223 -7.72 17.01 -18.97
N ALA A 224 -7.74 16.08 -19.92
CA ALA A 224 -7.12 14.75 -19.78
C ALA A 224 -5.59 14.81 -19.61
N LYS A 225 -4.92 15.81 -20.19
CA LYS A 225 -3.47 15.99 -20.05
C LYS A 225 -3.10 16.31 -18.61
N GLU A 226 -3.75 17.31 -18.02
CA GLU A 226 -3.53 17.69 -16.62
C GLU A 226 -3.88 16.57 -15.65
N LEU A 227 -4.93 15.79 -15.94
CA LEU A 227 -5.27 14.60 -15.15
C LEU A 227 -4.14 13.56 -15.21
N HIS A 228 -3.67 13.25 -16.42
CA HIS A 228 -2.62 12.25 -16.61
C HIS A 228 -1.29 12.68 -15.99
N GLU A 229 -0.85 13.92 -16.20
CA GLU A 229 0.38 14.44 -15.62
C GLU A 229 0.31 14.47 -14.08
N GLU A 230 -0.88 14.73 -13.52
CA GLU A 230 -1.13 14.63 -12.07
C GLU A 230 -1.07 13.19 -11.55
N THR A 231 -1.72 12.23 -12.22
CA THR A 231 -1.67 10.82 -11.80
C THR A 231 -0.25 10.26 -11.88
N VAL A 232 0.47 10.54 -12.96
CA VAL A 232 1.89 10.16 -13.12
C VAL A 232 2.74 10.77 -12.01
N ARG A 233 2.59 12.07 -11.73
CA ARG A 233 3.33 12.73 -10.66
C ARG A 233 3.00 12.15 -9.28
N LYS A 234 1.72 11.85 -9.00
CA LYS A 234 1.34 11.20 -7.75
C LYS A 234 1.95 9.81 -7.61
N LEU A 235 1.92 9.00 -8.67
CA LEU A 235 2.56 7.67 -8.69
C LEU A 235 4.07 7.74 -8.39
N LEU A 236 4.77 8.68 -9.02
CA LEU A 236 6.21 8.88 -8.80
C LEU A 236 6.53 9.40 -7.40
N ALA A 237 5.56 10.02 -6.71
CA ALA A 237 5.71 10.53 -5.35
C ALA A 237 5.19 9.56 -4.27
N LEU A 238 4.47 8.49 -4.62
CA LEU A 238 3.84 7.56 -3.68
C LEU A 238 4.80 7.01 -2.62
N HIS A 239 6.08 6.83 -2.98
CA HIS A 239 7.11 6.33 -2.07
C HIS A 239 7.27 7.18 -0.80
N MET A 240 6.97 8.50 -0.87
CA MET A 240 7.03 9.42 0.27
C MET A 240 5.74 9.47 1.10
N TYR A 241 4.62 8.99 0.56
CA TYR A 241 3.28 9.15 1.13
C TYR A 241 2.65 7.79 1.44
N ASP A 242 1.69 7.36 0.63
CA ASP A 242 0.82 6.22 0.91
C ASP A 242 1.59 4.90 0.94
N CYS A 243 2.64 4.73 0.12
CA CYS A 243 3.51 3.54 0.22
C CYS A 243 4.31 3.50 1.52
N ALA A 244 4.80 4.64 2.00
CA ALA A 244 5.54 4.72 3.27
C ALA A 244 4.61 4.39 4.44
N ARG A 245 3.41 4.98 4.46
CA ARG A 245 2.36 4.64 5.44
C ARG A 245 2.06 3.14 5.40
N ALA A 246 1.59 2.65 4.24
CA ALA A 246 1.11 1.29 4.04
C ALA A 246 2.15 0.25 4.48
N ASN A 247 3.42 0.50 4.18
CA ASN A 247 4.48 -0.43 4.56
C ASN A 247 4.89 -0.31 6.03
N LYS A 248 5.21 0.89 6.50
CA LYS A 248 5.83 1.09 7.82
C LYS A 248 4.86 1.01 9.00
N ALA A 249 3.57 1.27 8.80
CA ALA A 249 2.59 1.03 9.88
C ALA A 249 2.14 -0.44 9.95
N MET A 250 2.47 -1.26 8.93
CA MET A 250 2.20 -2.69 8.92
C MET A 250 3.39 -3.55 9.36
N SER A 251 4.54 -2.93 9.65
CA SER A 251 5.78 -3.60 10.09
C SER A 251 5.71 -4.10 11.53
#